data_AF-A0A7W2S442-F1
#
_entry.id   AF-A0A7W2S442-F1
#
_cell.length_a   1.000
_cell.length_b   1.000
_cell.length_c   1.000
_cell.angle_alpha   90.00
_cell.angle_beta   90.00
_cell.angle_gamma   90.00
#
_symmetry.space_group_name_H-M   'P 1'
#
loop_
_entity.id
_entity.type
_entity.pdbx_description
1 polymer ?
#
loop_
_entity_poly.entity_id
_entity_poly.type
_entity_poly.pdbx_seq_one_letter_code
_entity_poly.pdbx_strand_id
1 'polypeptide(L)'
;MSGSKHKLKNHPKYQAKSQQGFTLIELVTVIVILGVLATGISSFLRFGTQSYTDAADRDALISTARFVVERLNREVRNALPNSIRTIGGDNNPCLEFVPIDKSVIYLDIPVAPEPASDSVEVLMLAGALSSQYVAVYALNSDDIYNKKSGVIEKFSSVANSGDRQVVSTIRFDSKIRFEEESPTERLYFIGSPVSYCVEGQAIYRYQDYGFGDDDSYDINGKPSITATNTTTKKVLMAEYVDNYAVNEYPFQTSPPTLQRNGLAVIRLKFARNLEEIVFNNEIQVPNVP
;
A
#
# COMPACT_ATOMS: atom_id res chain seq x y z
N MET A 1 60.53 -58.48 -90.90
CA MET A 1 60.41 -58.49 -89.43
C MET A 1 60.47 -57.03 -88.99
N SER A 2 59.65 -56.43 -88.15
CA SER A 2 58.62 -56.84 -87.20
C SER A 2 57.84 -55.52 -86.94
N GLY A 3 56.53 -55.41 -87.11
CA GLY A 3 55.57 -55.78 -86.08
C GLY A 3 55.63 -54.83 -84.88
N SER A 4 54.74 -53.84 -84.81
CA SER A 4 54.21 -53.35 -83.53
C SER A 4 52.87 -52.61 -83.72
N LYS A 5 51.79 -53.27 -83.32
CA LYS A 5 50.44 -52.67 -83.19
C LYS A 5 50.32 -52.15 -81.76
N HIS A 6 50.27 -50.83 -81.57
CA HIS A 6 49.90 -50.26 -80.28
C HIS A 6 48.36 -50.24 -80.12
N LYS A 7 47.85 -51.12 -79.25
CA LYS A 7 46.53 -50.98 -78.62
C LYS A 7 46.62 -49.90 -77.53
N LEU A 8 45.73 -48.92 -77.54
CA LEU A 8 45.48 -48.04 -76.41
C LEU A 8 44.06 -48.24 -75.87
N LYS A 9 43.99 -48.16 -74.54
CA LYS A 9 43.00 -48.73 -73.62
C LYS A 9 41.70 -47.91 -73.57
N ASN A 10 40.57 -48.61 -73.41
CA ASN A 10 39.29 -48.01 -73.04
C ASN A 10 39.36 -47.45 -71.60
N HIS A 11 39.07 -46.16 -71.43
CA HIS A 11 38.83 -45.56 -70.12
C HIS A 11 37.39 -45.82 -69.64
N PRO A 12 37.17 -46.00 -68.32
CA PRO A 12 35.82 -46.19 -67.77
C PRO A 12 35.00 -44.90 -67.92
N LYS A 13 33.78 -45.04 -68.44
CA LYS A 13 32.82 -43.93 -68.59
C LYS A 13 32.29 -43.55 -67.20
N TYR A 14 32.57 -42.33 -66.76
CA TYR A 14 31.87 -41.71 -65.64
C TYR A 14 30.40 -41.51 -66.02
N GLN A 15 29.48 -42.21 -65.34
CA GLN A 15 28.05 -41.93 -65.45
C GLN A 15 27.75 -40.66 -64.66
N ALA A 16 27.44 -39.57 -65.36
CA ALA A 16 26.89 -38.37 -64.75
C ALA A 16 25.50 -38.72 -64.17
N LYS A 17 25.32 -38.58 -62.85
CA LYS A 17 23.98 -38.55 -62.25
C LYS A 17 23.21 -37.41 -62.90
N SER A 18 22.06 -37.69 -63.53
CA SER A 18 21.17 -36.62 -63.97
C SER A 18 20.66 -35.88 -62.73
N GLN A 19 20.90 -34.59 -62.67
CA GLN A 19 20.21 -33.75 -61.71
C GLN A 19 18.76 -33.66 -62.17
N GLN A 20 17.84 -34.25 -61.42
CA GLN A 20 16.42 -34.06 -61.62
C GLN A 20 16.09 -32.62 -61.19
N GLY A 21 15.67 -31.79 -62.15
CA GLY A 21 15.19 -30.44 -61.89
C GLY A 21 13.77 -30.46 -61.34
N PHE A 22 13.42 -29.44 -60.55
CA PHE A 22 12.07 -29.25 -60.03
C PHE A 22 11.12 -28.77 -61.13
N THR A 23 9.87 -29.22 -61.09
CA THR A 23 8.85 -28.72 -62.01
C THR A 23 8.33 -27.35 -61.55
N LEU A 24 7.86 -26.51 -62.49
CA LEU A 24 7.30 -25.21 -62.14
C LEU A 24 6.10 -25.34 -61.18
N ILE A 25 5.28 -26.38 -61.34
CA ILE A 25 4.14 -26.61 -60.45
C ILE A 25 4.58 -26.97 -59.04
N GLU A 26 5.67 -27.72 -58.88
CA GLU A 26 6.25 -28.07 -57.57
C GLU A 26 6.83 -26.85 -56.86
N LEU A 27 7.48 -25.94 -57.60
CA LEU A 27 7.94 -24.67 -57.02
C LEU A 27 6.76 -23.80 -56.54
N VAL A 28 5.71 -23.68 -57.37
CA VAL A 28 4.54 -22.86 -57.04
C VAL A 28 3.79 -23.41 -55.84
N THR A 29 3.56 -24.73 -55.76
CA THR A 29 2.88 -25.34 -54.61
C THR A 29 3.68 -25.16 -53.32
N VAL A 30 5.01 -25.28 -53.37
CA VAL A 30 5.88 -25.04 -52.20
C VAL A 30 5.76 -23.60 -51.71
N ILE A 31 5.82 -22.61 -52.60
CA ILE A 31 5.70 -21.19 -52.21
C ILE A 31 4.32 -20.92 -51.57
N VAL A 32 3.24 -21.47 -52.14
CA VAL A 32 1.88 -21.32 -51.60
C VAL A 32 1.76 -21.96 -50.21
N ILE A 33 2.25 -23.21 -50.05
CA ILE A 33 2.22 -23.91 -48.76
C ILE A 33 3.03 -23.15 -47.71
N LEU A 34 4.24 -22.69 -48.06
CA LEU A 34 5.06 -21.89 -47.16
C LEU A 34 4.38 -20.57 -46.77
N GLY A 35 3.68 -19.91 -47.69
CA GLY A 35 2.90 -18.71 -47.38
C GLY A 35 1.78 -18.96 -46.36
N VAL A 36 1.00 -20.03 -46.54
CA VAL A 36 -0.08 -20.39 -45.61
C VAL A 36 0.49 -20.80 -44.24
N LEU A 37 1.55 -21.60 -44.21
CA LEU A 37 2.19 -21.99 -42.95
C LEU A 37 2.82 -20.80 -42.22
N ALA A 38 3.52 -19.92 -42.94
CA ALA A 38 4.18 -18.75 -42.36
C ALA A 38 3.15 -17.81 -41.70
N THR A 39 1.99 -17.59 -42.34
CA THR A 39 0.91 -16.77 -41.77
C THR A 39 0.29 -17.42 -40.52
N GLY A 40 0.04 -18.73 -40.54
CA GLY A 40 -0.45 -19.47 -39.38
C GLY A 40 0.52 -19.49 -38.19
N ILE A 41 1.81 -19.68 -38.44
CA ILE A 41 2.84 -19.65 -37.38
C ILE A 41 2.96 -18.24 -36.80
N SER A 42 2.91 -17.21 -37.65
CA SER A 42 3.02 -15.81 -37.19
C SER A 42 1.86 -15.40 -36.29
N SER A 43 0.62 -15.80 -36.63
CA SER A 43 -0.55 -15.50 -35.79
C SER A 43 -0.51 -16.26 -34.46
N PHE A 44 -0.09 -17.53 -34.49
CA PHE A 44 0.07 -18.34 -33.28
C PHE A 44 1.14 -17.76 -32.34
N LEU A 45 2.30 -17.36 -32.87
CA LEU A 45 3.36 -16.71 -32.09
C LEU A 45 2.90 -15.37 -31.49
N ARG A 46 2.16 -14.56 -32.26
CA ARG A 46 1.58 -13.31 -31.77
C ARG A 46 0.58 -13.58 -30.63
N PHE A 47 -0.30 -14.56 -30.80
CA PHE A 47 -1.27 -14.90 -29.76
C PHE A 47 -0.59 -15.44 -28.49
N GLY A 48 0.40 -16.32 -28.65
CA GLY A 48 1.15 -16.88 -27.52
C GLY A 48 1.93 -15.82 -26.75
N THR A 49 2.58 -14.88 -27.45
CA THR A 49 3.28 -13.77 -26.81
C THR A 49 2.33 -12.81 -26.10
N GLN A 50 1.20 -12.46 -26.73
CA GLN A 50 0.17 -11.61 -26.11
C GLN A 50 -0.42 -12.26 -24.86
N SER A 51 -0.80 -13.55 -24.93
CA SER A 51 -1.37 -14.25 -23.78
C SER A 51 -0.37 -14.35 -22.62
N TYR A 52 0.92 -14.47 -22.90
CA TYR A 52 1.96 -14.45 -21.88
C TYR A 52 2.09 -13.08 -21.23
N THR A 53 2.09 -12.00 -22.03
CA THR A 53 2.16 -10.63 -21.49
C THR A 53 0.93 -10.26 -20.67
N ASP A 54 -0.26 -10.66 -21.11
CA ASP A 54 -1.52 -10.41 -20.39
C ASP A 54 -1.51 -11.12 -19.02
N ALA A 55 -1.06 -12.39 -18.99
CA ALA A 55 -0.92 -13.13 -17.75
C ALA A 55 0.11 -12.48 -16.80
N ALA A 56 1.26 -12.05 -17.33
CA ALA A 56 2.30 -11.39 -16.54
C ALA A 56 1.84 -10.04 -15.98
N ASP A 57 1.11 -9.25 -16.77
CA ASP A 57 0.54 -7.97 -16.33
C ASP A 57 -0.52 -8.19 -15.25
N ARG A 58 -1.41 -9.18 -15.44
CA ARG A 58 -2.42 -9.53 -14.45
C ARG A 58 -1.81 -9.99 -13.13
N ASP A 59 -0.77 -10.82 -13.17
CA ASP A 59 -0.06 -11.27 -11.96
C ASP A 59 0.59 -10.08 -11.23
N ALA A 60 1.19 -9.15 -11.96
CA ALA A 60 1.78 -7.94 -11.39
C ALA A 60 0.72 -7.04 -10.73
N LEU A 61 -0.44 -6.83 -11.39
CA LEU A 61 -1.56 -6.06 -10.84
C LEU A 61 -2.12 -6.70 -9.56
N ILE A 62 -2.36 -8.02 -9.58
CA ILE A 62 -2.88 -8.76 -8.42
C ILE A 62 -1.91 -8.68 -7.24
N SER A 63 -0.61 -8.87 -7.48
CA SER A 63 0.41 -8.85 -6.43
C SER A 63 0.51 -7.47 -5.76
N THR A 64 0.56 -6.42 -6.59
CA THR A 64 0.60 -5.03 -6.14
C THR A 64 -0.65 -4.66 -5.33
N ALA A 65 -1.82 -5.02 -5.84
CA ALA A 65 -3.09 -4.73 -5.18
C ALA A 65 -3.24 -5.48 -3.85
N ARG A 66 -2.89 -6.78 -3.81
CA ARG A 66 -2.89 -7.56 -2.56
C ARG A 66 -1.96 -6.95 -1.53
N PHE A 67 -0.75 -6.57 -1.93
CA PHE A 67 0.22 -5.96 -1.01
C PHE A 67 -0.35 -4.69 -0.35
N VAL A 68 -0.84 -3.73 -1.15
CA VAL A 68 -1.34 -2.47 -0.60
C VAL A 68 -2.61 -2.67 0.24
N VAL A 69 -3.53 -3.52 -0.21
CA VAL A 69 -4.78 -3.80 0.53
C VAL A 69 -4.48 -4.48 1.87
N GLU A 70 -3.63 -5.51 1.90
CA GLU A 70 -3.28 -6.20 3.16
C GLU A 70 -2.53 -5.28 4.11
N ARG A 71 -1.57 -4.50 3.60
CA ARG A 71 -0.79 -3.58 4.41
C ARG A 71 -1.67 -2.49 5.00
N LEU A 72 -2.53 -1.88 4.19
CA LEU A 72 -3.47 -0.85 4.61
C LEU A 72 -4.45 -1.42 5.63
N ASN A 73 -5.03 -2.60 5.38
CA ASN A 73 -5.95 -3.27 6.30
C ASN A 73 -5.32 -3.48 7.69
N ARG A 74 -4.10 -4.00 7.73
CA ARG A 74 -3.39 -4.21 8.99
C ARG A 74 -3.12 -2.91 9.75
N GLU A 75 -2.77 -1.82 9.07
CA GLU A 75 -2.48 -0.55 9.73
C GLU A 75 -3.73 0.17 10.20
N VAL A 76 -4.78 0.24 9.37
CA VAL A 76 -6.04 0.92 9.74
C VAL A 76 -6.77 0.19 10.86
N ARG A 77 -6.70 -1.15 10.92
CA ARG A 77 -7.26 -1.90 12.08
C ARG A 77 -6.63 -1.52 13.41
N ASN A 78 -5.41 -0.99 13.40
CA ASN A 78 -4.69 -0.53 14.58
C ASN A 78 -4.68 1.01 14.68
N ALA A 79 -5.64 1.67 14.05
CA ALA A 79 -5.87 3.10 14.20
C ALA A 79 -6.53 3.41 15.55
N LEU A 80 -6.19 4.57 16.11
CA LEU A 80 -6.86 5.15 17.25
C LEU A 80 -8.35 5.37 16.91
N PRO A 81 -9.29 5.02 17.81
CA PRO A 81 -10.70 5.34 17.62
C PRO A 81 -10.89 6.82 17.27
N ASN A 82 -11.85 7.13 16.41
CA ASN A 82 -12.14 8.49 15.92
C ASN A 82 -11.03 9.18 15.10
N SER A 83 -9.87 8.55 14.88
CA SER A 83 -8.78 9.18 14.11
C SER A 83 -8.90 9.03 12.59
N ILE A 84 -9.65 8.05 12.10
CA ILE A 84 -9.76 7.83 10.65
C ILE A 84 -10.49 8.99 9.97
N ARG A 85 -9.89 9.56 8.92
CA ARG A 85 -10.52 10.61 8.09
C ARG A 85 -10.02 10.60 6.66
N THR A 86 -10.74 11.30 5.78
CA THR A 86 -10.32 11.54 4.40
C THR A 86 -9.86 12.98 4.25
N ILE A 87 -8.70 13.19 3.62
CA ILE A 87 -8.07 14.50 3.39
C ILE A 87 -7.57 14.62 1.93
N GLY A 88 -6.99 15.76 1.54
CA GLY A 88 -6.34 15.93 0.22
C GLY A 88 -7.26 16.28 -0.95
N GLY A 89 -8.57 16.44 -0.70
CA GLY A 89 -9.58 16.80 -1.70
C GLY A 89 -9.79 15.74 -2.80
N ASP A 90 -10.57 16.09 -3.82
CA ASP A 90 -11.03 15.13 -4.85
C ASP A 90 -9.91 14.64 -5.78
N ASN A 91 -8.86 15.45 -5.99
CA ASN A 91 -7.82 15.15 -6.97
C ASN A 91 -6.74 14.19 -6.45
N ASN A 92 -6.44 14.23 -5.15
CA ASN A 92 -5.45 13.36 -4.51
C ASN A 92 -5.94 12.95 -3.11
N PRO A 93 -7.06 12.22 -3.02
CA PRO A 93 -7.65 11.83 -1.75
C PRO A 93 -6.67 10.94 -0.97
N CYS A 94 -6.59 11.20 0.34
CA CYS A 94 -5.82 10.40 1.27
C CYS A 94 -6.72 9.84 2.37
N LEU A 95 -6.49 8.59 2.75
CA LEU A 95 -6.97 8.03 4.02
C LEU A 95 -5.92 8.30 5.10
N GLU A 96 -6.27 9.12 6.08
CA GLU A 96 -5.41 9.46 7.22
C GLU A 96 -5.92 8.79 8.50
N PHE A 97 -5.00 8.34 9.34
CA PHE A 97 -5.29 7.78 10.66
C PHE A 97 -4.09 7.91 11.60
N VAL A 98 -4.35 7.82 12.91
CA VAL A 98 -3.30 7.81 13.94
C VAL A 98 -3.08 6.39 14.43
N PRO A 99 -1.89 5.79 14.27
CA PRO A 99 -1.63 4.42 14.73
C PRO A 99 -1.48 4.35 16.26
N ILE A 100 -2.03 3.28 16.86
CA ILE A 100 -1.79 2.93 18.28
C ILE A 100 -0.43 2.23 18.38
N ASP A 101 0.46 2.73 19.22
CA ASP A 101 1.70 2.03 19.61
C ASP A 101 1.42 0.98 20.70
N LYS A 102 0.78 1.42 21.80
CA LYS A 102 0.39 0.57 22.93
C LYS A 102 -0.97 0.99 23.48
N SER A 103 -1.73 0.02 23.96
CA SER A 103 -2.96 0.23 24.72
C SER A 103 -2.75 -0.28 26.14
N VAL A 104 -3.09 0.55 27.11
CA VAL A 104 -2.92 0.30 28.54
C VAL A 104 -4.19 0.66 29.29
N ILE A 105 -4.26 0.20 30.54
CA ILE A 105 -5.32 0.58 31.47
C ILE A 105 -4.69 1.48 32.53
N TYR A 106 -5.25 2.67 32.75
CA TYR A 106 -4.80 3.53 33.83
C TYR A 106 -5.47 3.12 35.14
N LEU A 107 -4.77 3.31 36.26
CA LEU A 107 -5.35 3.12 37.59
C LEU A 107 -6.12 4.36 38.03
N ASP A 108 -5.58 5.52 37.70
CA ASP A 108 -6.12 6.83 38.06
C ASP A 108 -5.61 7.89 37.09
N ILE A 109 -6.44 8.87 36.76
CA ILE A 109 -6.09 10.03 35.94
C ILE A 109 -6.71 11.30 36.51
N PRO A 110 -6.01 12.45 36.47
CA PRO A 110 -6.56 13.69 37.00
C PRO A 110 -7.71 14.20 36.11
N VAL A 111 -8.95 14.12 36.59
CA VAL A 111 -10.16 14.65 35.94
C VAL A 111 -10.91 15.57 36.90
N ALA A 112 -11.62 16.59 36.42
CA ALA A 112 -12.33 17.51 37.31
C ALA A 112 -13.35 16.77 38.20
N PRO A 113 -13.41 17.04 39.52
CA PRO A 113 -12.87 18.21 40.23
C PRO A 113 -11.44 18.05 40.80
N GLU A 114 -10.71 16.99 40.46
CA GLU A 114 -9.37 16.75 40.99
C GLU A 114 -8.33 17.79 40.53
N PRO A 115 -7.30 18.05 41.36
CA PRO A 115 -6.21 18.92 40.95
C PRO A 115 -5.41 18.29 39.80
N ALA A 116 -4.87 19.13 38.93
CA ALA A 116 -3.99 18.68 37.86
C ALA A 116 -2.75 17.94 38.42
N SER A 117 -2.33 16.88 37.73
CA SER A 117 -1.19 16.02 38.08
C SER A 117 -0.22 15.94 36.90
N ASP A 118 1.07 15.78 37.19
CA ASP A 118 2.12 15.55 36.19
C ASP A 118 2.49 14.07 36.05
N SER A 119 1.73 13.16 36.68
CA SER A 119 1.93 11.73 36.55
C SER A 119 0.63 10.94 36.47
N VAL A 120 0.67 9.84 35.72
CA VAL A 120 -0.41 8.85 35.60
C VAL A 120 0.17 7.45 35.76
N GLU A 121 -0.51 6.61 36.53
CA GLU A 121 -0.13 5.21 36.74
C GLU A 121 -0.91 4.28 35.81
N VAL A 122 -0.22 3.38 35.14
CA VAL A 122 -0.81 2.45 34.16
C VAL A 122 -0.34 1.01 34.35
N LEU A 123 -1.20 0.08 33.96
CA LEU A 123 -0.92 -1.34 33.86
C LEU A 123 -0.90 -1.80 32.39
N MET A 124 -0.52 -3.04 32.15
CA MET A 124 -0.51 -3.68 30.82
C MET A 124 0.52 -3.13 29.83
N LEU A 125 1.37 -2.20 30.27
CA LEU A 125 2.47 -1.68 29.48
C LEU A 125 3.61 -2.71 29.41
N ALA A 126 4.01 -3.07 28.19
CA ALA A 126 5.15 -3.94 27.95
C ALA A 126 5.88 -3.55 26.67
N GLY A 127 7.19 -3.82 26.65
CA GLY A 127 8.05 -3.50 25.52
C GLY A 127 8.40 -2.00 25.42
N ALA A 128 9.25 -1.67 24.46
CA ALA A 128 9.66 -0.30 24.20
C ALA A 128 8.52 0.53 23.57
N LEU A 129 8.54 1.83 23.86
CA LEU A 129 7.67 2.83 23.24
C LEU A 129 8.43 3.54 22.11
N SER A 130 7.68 3.92 21.08
CA SER A 130 8.12 4.72 19.93
C SER A 130 7.33 6.02 19.78
N SER A 131 6.24 6.17 20.53
CA SER A 131 5.39 7.35 20.60
C SER A 131 5.91 8.42 21.58
N GLN A 132 5.32 9.61 21.50
CA GLN A 132 5.52 10.71 22.47
C GLN A 132 4.20 11.27 23.00
N TYR A 133 3.07 10.79 22.49
CA TYR A 133 1.75 11.27 22.84
C TYR A 133 0.91 10.12 23.41
N VAL A 134 0.02 10.51 24.33
CA VAL A 134 -1.04 9.66 24.85
C VAL A 134 -2.39 10.25 24.47
N ALA A 135 -3.37 9.38 24.25
CA ALA A 135 -4.76 9.75 24.02
C ALA A 135 -5.65 9.09 25.08
N VAL A 136 -6.56 9.88 25.63
CA VAL A 136 -7.62 9.43 26.53
C VAL A 136 -8.95 9.97 26.01
N TYR A 137 -9.92 9.09 25.85
CA TYR A 137 -11.30 9.42 25.52
C TYR A 137 -11.49 10.40 24.33
N ALA A 138 -10.78 10.14 23.23
CA ALA A 138 -10.89 10.96 22.03
C ALA A 138 -12.20 10.66 21.28
N LEU A 139 -13.12 11.63 21.25
CA LEU A 139 -14.47 11.47 20.69
C LEU A 139 -14.62 11.93 19.24
N ASN A 140 -13.72 12.77 18.75
CA ASN A 140 -13.77 13.30 17.40
C ASN A 140 -12.36 13.46 16.83
N SER A 141 -12.29 13.51 15.50
CA SER A 141 -11.03 13.59 14.77
C SER A 141 -10.28 14.91 15.05
N ASP A 142 -11.01 16.01 15.17
CA ASP A 142 -10.41 17.33 15.33
C ASP A 142 -9.66 17.46 16.67
N ASP A 143 -10.21 16.91 17.76
CA ASP A 143 -9.53 16.86 19.06
C ASP A 143 -8.20 16.08 18.97
N ILE A 144 -8.14 15.05 18.13
CA ILE A 144 -6.93 14.23 17.92
C ILE A 144 -5.88 15.02 17.13
N TYR A 145 -6.24 15.53 15.95
CA TYR A 145 -5.27 16.17 15.06
C TYR A 145 -4.88 17.58 15.51
N ASN A 146 -5.74 18.29 16.23
CA ASN A 146 -5.40 19.58 16.85
C ASN A 146 -4.69 19.42 18.20
N LYS A 147 -4.43 18.18 18.64
CA LYS A 147 -3.79 17.84 19.91
C LYS A 147 -4.46 18.58 21.08
N LYS A 148 -5.81 18.49 21.17
CA LYS A 148 -6.57 19.19 22.20
C LYS A 148 -6.09 18.77 23.59
N SER A 149 -5.71 19.76 24.40
CA SER A 149 -5.28 19.50 25.77
C SER A 149 -6.40 18.85 26.58
N GLY A 150 -6.04 17.89 27.42
CA GLY A 150 -6.95 17.04 28.16
C GLY A 150 -7.54 15.87 27.36
N VAL A 151 -7.22 15.74 26.06
CA VAL A 151 -7.55 14.58 25.22
C VAL A 151 -6.28 13.94 24.69
N ILE A 152 -5.40 14.74 24.08
CA ILE A 152 -4.08 14.34 23.58
C ILE A 152 -3.02 15.07 24.39
N GLU A 153 -2.14 14.33 25.03
CA GLU A 153 -1.10 14.92 25.88
C GLU A 153 0.27 14.36 25.54
N LYS A 154 1.28 15.23 25.55
CA LYS A 154 2.67 14.85 25.32
C LYS A 154 3.30 14.44 26.65
N PHE A 155 3.84 13.22 26.72
CA PHE A 155 4.58 12.78 27.90
C PHE A 155 6.08 13.05 27.75
N SER A 156 6.75 13.27 28.88
CA SER A 156 8.18 13.56 28.93
C SER A 156 9.01 12.29 29.13
N SER A 157 8.51 11.36 29.94
CA SER A 157 9.14 10.08 30.20
C SER A 157 8.15 9.04 30.69
N VAL A 158 8.51 7.76 30.56
CA VAL A 158 7.75 6.65 31.12
C VAL A 158 8.71 5.78 31.92
N ALA A 159 8.44 5.63 33.22
CA ALA A 159 9.03 4.61 34.06
C ALA A 159 8.36 3.27 33.73
N ASN A 160 8.81 2.64 32.65
CA ASN A 160 8.23 1.41 32.12
C ASN A 160 8.79 0.19 32.86
N SER A 161 7.90 -0.55 33.53
CA SER A 161 8.25 -1.79 34.23
C SER A 161 8.61 -2.93 33.28
N GLY A 162 8.15 -2.88 32.02
CA GLY A 162 8.29 -3.92 31.01
C GLY A 162 7.40 -5.14 31.24
N ASP A 163 6.72 -5.21 32.38
CA ASP A 163 5.84 -6.28 32.81
C ASP A 163 4.40 -5.75 32.89
N ARG A 164 3.48 -6.44 32.20
CA ARG A 164 2.07 -6.07 32.11
C ARG A 164 1.36 -6.05 33.46
N GLN A 165 1.89 -6.76 34.46
CA GLN A 165 1.30 -6.83 35.80
C GLN A 165 1.88 -5.84 36.80
N VAL A 166 2.95 -5.12 36.42
CA VAL A 166 3.63 -4.17 37.29
C VAL A 166 3.32 -2.76 36.82
N VAL A 167 2.92 -1.90 37.77
CA VAL A 167 2.60 -0.50 37.50
C VAL A 167 3.76 0.20 36.82
N SER A 168 3.45 0.89 35.73
CA SER A 168 4.33 1.83 35.05
C SER A 168 3.83 3.25 35.29
N THR A 169 4.74 4.21 35.39
CA THR A 169 4.37 5.62 35.63
C THR A 169 4.71 6.47 34.41
N ILE A 170 3.71 7.14 33.86
CA ILE A 170 3.85 8.16 32.83
C ILE A 170 4.10 9.49 33.53
N ARG A 171 5.06 10.28 33.03
CA ARG A 171 5.33 11.65 33.50
C ARG A 171 5.13 12.66 32.39
N PHE A 172 4.61 13.82 32.75
CA PHE A 172 4.37 14.95 31.86
C PHE A 172 5.31 16.12 32.24
N ASP A 173 5.57 17.04 31.29
CA ASP A 173 6.43 18.21 31.54
C ASP A 173 5.75 19.25 32.44
N SER A 174 4.42 19.27 32.45
CA SER A 174 3.59 20.12 33.27
C SER A 174 2.44 19.33 33.89
N LYS A 175 1.83 19.87 34.95
CA LYS A 175 0.61 19.31 35.50
C LYS A 175 -0.53 19.45 34.48
N ILE A 176 -1.15 18.33 34.15
CA ILE A 176 -2.26 18.23 33.21
C ILE A 176 -3.54 17.79 33.92
N ARG A 177 -4.68 18.02 33.28
CA ARG A 177 -5.98 17.48 33.67
C ARG A 177 -6.69 17.01 32.42
N PHE A 178 -7.14 15.77 32.42
CA PHE A 178 -7.95 15.22 31.33
C PHE A 178 -9.37 15.81 31.39
N GLU A 179 -9.97 15.96 30.22
CA GLU A 179 -11.34 16.49 30.11
C GLU A 179 -12.35 15.51 30.73
N GLU A 180 -12.17 14.22 30.46
CA GLU A 180 -13.07 13.16 30.89
C GLU A 180 -12.35 11.81 30.97
N GLU A 181 -12.89 10.91 31.80
CA GLU A 181 -12.40 9.53 31.90
C GLU A 181 -12.83 8.66 30.72
N SER A 182 -11.98 7.72 30.31
CA SER A 182 -12.43 6.64 29.42
C SER A 182 -13.38 5.72 30.21
N PRO A 183 -14.56 5.39 29.68
CA PRO A 183 -15.48 4.42 30.29
C PRO A 183 -14.88 3.02 30.49
N THR A 184 -13.73 2.74 29.89
CA THR A 184 -13.01 1.46 30.00
C THR A 184 -11.62 1.63 30.62
N GLU A 185 -11.35 2.78 31.24
CA GLU A 185 -10.07 3.11 31.89
C GLU A 185 -8.88 3.01 30.94
N ARG A 186 -9.11 3.22 29.63
CA ARG A 186 -8.08 3.03 28.61
C ARG A 186 -7.32 4.31 28.34
N LEU A 187 -6.01 4.12 28.16
CA LEU A 187 -5.10 5.12 27.62
C LEU A 187 -4.33 4.49 26.46
N TYR A 188 -4.20 5.24 25.38
CA TYR A 188 -3.48 4.81 24.18
C TYR A 188 -2.20 5.61 24.03
N PHE A 189 -1.07 4.93 23.92
CA PHE A 189 0.15 5.51 23.37
C PHE A 189 0.01 5.56 21.86
N ILE A 190 0.20 6.74 21.26
CA ILE A 190 -0.11 6.96 19.85
C ILE A 190 1.09 7.47 19.05
N GLY A 191 1.27 6.92 17.84
CA GLY A 191 2.31 7.36 16.92
C GLY A 191 1.91 8.64 16.17
N SER A 192 2.80 9.12 15.31
CA SER A 192 2.48 10.17 14.36
C SER A 192 1.46 9.69 13.32
N PRO A 193 0.59 10.58 12.81
CA PRO A 193 -0.32 10.29 11.71
C PRO A 193 0.36 9.58 10.52
N VAL A 194 -0.41 8.69 9.90
CA VAL A 194 -0.04 7.99 8.67
C VAL A 194 -1.14 8.24 7.65
N SER A 195 -0.74 8.52 6.41
CA SER A 195 -1.67 8.74 5.30
C SER A 195 -1.36 7.86 4.10
N TYR A 196 -2.37 7.23 3.52
CA TYR A 196 -2.30 6.61 2.20
C TYR A 196 -2.97 7.52 1.20
N CYS A 197 -2.20 8.08 0.27
CA CYS A 197 -2.67 9.03 -0.73
C CYS A 197 -2.65 8.40 -2.12
N VAL A 198 -3.73 8.58 -2.88
CA VAL A 198 -3.71 8.33 -4.32
C VAL A 198 -3.12 9.56 -5.00
N GLU A 199 -2.04 9.37 -5.76
CA GLU A 199 -1.41 10.43 -6.53
C GLU A 199 -1.09 9.94 -7.94
N GLY A 200 -1.77 10.51 -8.93
CA GLY A 200 -1.68 10.02 -10.31
C GLY A 200 -2.15 8.56 -10.39
N GLN A 201 -1.26 7.67 -10.85
CA GLN A 201 -1.53 6.23 -10.98
C GLN A 201 -0.86 5.39 -9.88
N ALA A 202 -0.59 5.99 -8.73
CA ALA A 202 0.10 5.33 -7.63
C ALA A 202 -0.53 5.62 -6.27
N ILE A 203 -0.33 4.71 -5.33
CA ILE A 203 -0.62 4.93 -3.91
C ILE A 203 0.70 5.14 -3.18
N TYR A 204 0.78 6.23 -2.41
CA TYR A 204 1.90 6.53 -1.55
C TYR A 204 1.48 6.49 -0.10
N ARG A 205 2.34 5.93 0.74
CA ARG A 205 2.24 6.00 2.19
C ARG A 205 3.15 7.10 2.72
N TYR A 206 2.54 8.06 3.41
CA TYR A 206 3.20 9.15 4.10
C TYR A 206 3.32 8.84 5.59
N GLN A 207 4.48 9.16 6.16
CA GLN A 207 4.74 9.09 7.59
C GLN A 207 5.72 10.20 7.99
N ASP A 208 5.83 10.46 9.29
CA ASP A 208 6.80 11.40 9.86
C ASP A 208 6.62 12.85 9.34
N TYR A 209 5.40 13.22 8.91
CA TYR A 209 5.06 14.55 8.38
C TYR A 209 4.56 15.52 9.46
N GLY A 210 4.78 15.23 10.74
CA GLY A 210 4.24 15.99 11.87
C GLY A 210 2.93 15.41 12.40
N PHE A 211 2.31 16.10 13.36
CA PHE A 211 1.05 15.66 13.97
C PHE A 211 0.10 16.85 14.09
N GLY A 212 -0.38 17.36 12.95
CA GLY A 212 -1.28 18.51 12.93
C GLY A 212 -0.58 19.81 13.32
N ASP A 213 0.68 19.95 12.91
CA ASP A 213 1.44 21.20 12.99
C ASP A 213 1.22 21.99 11.69
N ASP A 214 1.46 23.32 11.70
CA ASP A 214 1.13 24.22 10.58
C ASP A 214 1.79 23.83 9.25
N ASP A 215 2.94 23.13 9.29
CA ASP A 215 3.67 22.66 8.12
C ASP A 215 3.44 21.17 7.79
N SER A 216 2.56 20.50 8.54
CA SER A 216 2.25 19.07 8.34
C SER A 216 1.47 18.82 7.04
N TYR A 217 0.71 19.80 6.59
CA TYR A 217 -0.16 19.71 5.42
C TYR A 217 0.19 20.77 4.37
N ASP A 218 0.00 20.44 3.10
CA ASP A 218 0.12 21.39 1.99
C ASP A 218 -1.17 22.20 1.80
N ILE A 219 -1.17 23.09 0.82
CA ILE A 219 -2.33 23.95 0.50
C ILE A 219 -3.60 23.17 0.11
N ASN A 220 -3.46 21.90 -0.30
CA ASN A 220 -4.57 21.03 -0.66
C ASN A 220 -5.01 20.13 0.51
N GLY A 221 -4.41 20.30 1.70
CA GLY A 221 -4.69 19.50 2.88
C GLY A 221 -4.17 18.07 2.80
N LYS A 222 -3.12 17.78 2.02
CA LYS A 222 -2.41 16.49 2.05
C LYS A 222 -1.07 16.61 2.79
N PRO A 223 -0.45 15.51 3.24
CA PRO A 223 0.85 15.56 3.90
C PRO A 223 1.90 16.32 3.08
N SER A 224 2.58 17.26 3.74
CA SER A 224 3.54 18.16 3.10
C SER A 224 4.93 17.54 2.97
N ILE A 225 5.56 17.72 1.79
CA ILE A 225 6.99 17.47 1.58
C ILE A 225 7.61 18.80 1.15
N THR A 226 8.04 19.58 2.13
CA THR A 226 8.76 20.84 1.91
C THR A 226 10.24 20.69 2.21
N ALA A 227 11.05 21.62 1.72
CA ALA A 227 12.48 21.67 2.05
C ALA A 227 12.75 21.87 3.56
N THR A 228 11.76 22.34 4.32
CA THR A 228 11.81 22.53 5.78
C THR A 228 11.36 21.29 6.57
N ASN A 229 10.47 20.46 6.00
CA ASN A 229 10.03 19.20 6.61
C ASN A 229 10.78 18.01 5.98
N THR A 230 12.06 17.86 6.35
CA THR A 230 12.93 16.79 5.83
C THR A 230 12.67 15.42 6.46
N THR A 231 11.79 15.34 7.47
CA THR A 231 11.47 14.08 8.15
C THR A 231 10.37 13.31 7.45
N THR A 232 9.49 13.98 6.69
CA THR A 232 8.42 13.32 5.93
C THR A 232 9.00 12.23 5.02
N LYS A 233 8.55 10.99 5.22
CA LYS A 233 8.86 9.88 4.31
C LYS A 233 7.65 9.57 3.47
N LYS A 234 7.89 9.50 2.16
CA LYS A 234 6.92 9.08 1.15
C LYS A 234 7.38 7.76 0.54
N VAL A 235 6.57 6.72 0.67
CA VAL A 235 6.89 5.37 0.21
C VAL A 235 5.87 4.94 -0.84
N LEU A 236 6.34 4.47 -2.00
CA LEU A 236 5.49 3.89 -3.03
C LEU A 236 4.93 2.55 -2.55
N MET A 237 3.60 2.44 -2.52
CA MET A 237 2.91 1.23 -2.07
C MET A 237 2.31 0.43 -3.22
N ALA A 238 1.86 1.12 -4.27
CA ALA A 238 1.28 0.51 -5.44
C ALA A 238 1.37 1.43 -6.66
N GLU A 239 1.42 0.83 -7.83
CA GLU A 239 1.35 1.48 -9.15
C GLU A 239 0.16 0.94 -9.95
N TYR A 240 -0.09 1.53 -11.12
CA TYR A 240 -1.18 1.18 -12.03
C TYR A 240 -2.57 1.39 -11.43
N VAL A 241 -2.68 2.30 -10.47
CA VAL A 241 -3.96 2.72 -9.91
C VAL A 241 -4.67 3.53 -10.98
N ASP A 242 -5.86 3.11 -11.37
CA ASP A 242 -6.68 3.85 -12.29
C ASP A 242 -7.61 4.78 -11.50
N ASN A 243 -7.47 6.07 -11.75
CA ASN A 243 -8.05 7.09 -10.88
C ASN A 243 -9.55 7.22 -11.14
N TYR A 244 -10.29 7.42 -10.06
CA TYR A 244 -11.74 7.37 -10.11
C TYR A 244 -12.36 8.63 -10.75
N ALA A 245 -13.49 8.43 -11.43
CA ALA A 245 -14.29 9.51 -12.00
C ALA A 245 -15.13 10.22 -10.92
N VAL A 246 -15.83 11.30 -11.30
CA VAL A 246 -16.76 12.03 -10.43
C VAL A 246 -17.74 11.06 -9.76
N ASN A 247 -17.79 11.07 -8.42
CA ASN A 247 -18.60 10.22 -7.53
C ASN A 247 -18.08 8.81 -7.22
N GLU A 248 -16.90 8.43 -7.68
CA GLU A 248 -16.20 7.27 -7.14
C GLU A 248 -14.96 7.77 -6.38
N TYR A 249 -14.84 7.41 -5.10
CA TYR A 249 -13.71 7.84 -4.28
C TYR A 249 -12.94 6.62 -3.79
N PRO A 250 -11.60 6.65 -3.85
CA PRO A 250 -10.80 5.51 -3.43
C PRO A 250 -10.90 5.24 -1.93
N PHE A 251 -11.19 6.29 -1.16
CA PHE A 251 -11.33 6.25 0.29
C PHE A 251 -12.61 6.94 0.71
N GLN A 252 -13.38 6.29 1.57
CA GLN A 252 -14.52 6.87 2.25
C GLN A 252 -14.47 6.46 3.72
N THR A 253 -14.65 7.40 4.62
CA THR A 253 -14.64 7.15 6.07
C THR A 253 -15.98 7.51 6.66
N SER A 254 -16.51 6.67 7.53
CA SER A 254 -17.62 6.98 8.41
C SER A 254 -17.13 6.98 9.85
N PRO A 255 -17.30 8.09 10.60
CA PRO A 255 -16.92 8.13 12.00
C PRO A 255 -17.72 7.08 12.79
N PRO A 256 -17.15 6.56 13.89
CA PRO A 256 -17.89 5.68 14.77
C PRO A 256 -19.04 6.44 15.46
N THR A 257 -19.99 5.68 15.98
CA THR A 257 -21.02 6.17 16.89
C THR A 257 -20.99 5.34 18.16
N LEU A 258 -21.77 5.71 19.18
CA LEU A 258 -21.89 4.91 20.41
C LEU A 258 -22.31 3.44 20.17
N GLN A 259 -22.91 3.15 19.01
CA GLN A 259 -23.43 1.83 18.67
C GLN A 259 -22.70 1.17 17.49
N ARG A 260 -21.75 1.87 16.84
CA ARG A 260 -21.08 1.38 15.63
C ARG A 260 -19.60 1.74 15.63
N ASN A 261 -18.78 0.77 15.25
CA ASN A 261 -17.36 0.97 14.94
C ASN A 261 -17.15 2.02 13.84
N GLY A 262 -15.93 2.57 13.78
CA GLY A 262 -15.51 3.41 12.67
C GLY A 262 -15.38 2.54 11.43
N LEU A 263 -15.70 3.09 10.26
CA LEU A 263 -15.62 2.34 9.00
C LEU A 263 -14.76 3.11 8.00
N ALA A 264 -13.75 2.44 7.47
CA ALA A 264 -13.03 2.88 6.28
C ALA A 264 -13.39 1.95 5.13
N VAL A 265 -14.06 2.50 4.11
CA VAL A 265 -14.35 1.82 2.84
C VAL A 265 -13.28 2.23 1.85
N ILE A 266 -12.61 1.23 1.29
CA ILE A 266 -11.53 1.40 0.32
C ILE A 266 -11.95 0.72 -0.96
N ARG A 267 -11.94 1.48 -2.04
CA ARG A 267 -12.20 1.00 -3.39
C ARG A 267 -10.95 1.35 -4.20
N LEU A 268 -10.20 0.35 -4.66
CA LEU A 268 -9.00 0.57 -5.47
C LEU A 268 -9.12 -0.16 -6.80
N LYS A 269 -8.92 0.59 -7.89
CA LYS A 269 -9.00 0.10 -9.26
C LYS A 269 -7.59 0.09 -9.80
N PHE A 270 -7.18 -1.04 -10.35
CA PHE A 270 -5.88 -1.21 -10.98
C PHE A 270 -6.09 -1.54 -12.45
N ALA A 271 -5.42 -0.81 -13.34
CA ALA A 271 -5.52 -1.05 -14.77
C ALA A 271 -4.16 -0.98 -15.45
N ARG A 272 -3.87 -1.95 -16.30
CA ARG A 272 -2.67 -1.97 -17.15
C ARG A 272 -3.00 -2.66 -18.46
N ASN A 273 -2.74 -1.98 -19.57
CA ASN A 273 -3.10 -2.45 -20.91
C ASN A 273 -4.61 -2.76 -21.03
N LEU A 274 -4.98 -4.04 -21.21
CA LEU A 274 -6.37 -4.50 -21.31
C LEU A 274 -6.87 -5.17 -20.02
N GLU A 275 -6.03 -5.27 -18.99
CA GLU A 275 -6.37 -5.89 -17.71
C GLU A 275 -6.84 -4.83 -16.71
N GLU A 276 -7.95 -5.12 -16.03
CA GLU A 276 -8.54 -4.27 -15.00
C GLU A 276 -8.96 -5.13 -13.80
N ILE A 277 -8.63 -4.66 -12.60
CA ILE A 277 -8.98 -5.32 -11.34
C ILE A 277 -9.46 -4.29 -10.33
N VAL A 278 -10.63 -4.52 -9.74
CA VAL A 278 -11.20 -3.67 -8.69
C VAL A 278 -11.19 -4.41 -7.36
N PHE A 279 -10.70 -3.74 -6.32
CA PHE A 279 -10.70 -4.21 -4.94
C PHE A 279 -11.61 -3.32 -4.11
N ASN A 280 -12.56 -3.94 -3.42
CA ASN A 280 -13.43 -3.28 -2.45
C ASN A 280 -13.17 -3.91 -1.09
N ASN A 281 -12.77 -3.10 -0.12
CA ASN A 281 -12.47 -3.56 1.24
C ASN A 281 -13.13 -2.65 2.27
N GLU A 282 -13.72 -3.26 3.28
CA GLU A 282 -14.31 -2.58 4.42
C GLU A 282 -13.51 -2.90 5.67
N ILE A 283 -12.96 -1.86 6.29
CA ILE A 283 -12.17 -2.01 7.50
C ILE A 283 -12.93 -1.36 8.65
N GLN A 284 -13.27 -2.18 9.65
CA GLN A 284 -13.83 -1.69 10.89
C GLN A 284 -12.70 -1.33 11.86
N VAL A 285 -12.76 -0.11 12.38
CA VAL A 285 -11.90 0.36 13.46
C VAL A 285 -12.69 0.26 14.77
N PRO A 286 -12.29 -0.62 15.70
CA PRO A 286 -13.01 -0.80 16.96
C PRO A 286 -13.20 0.52 17.70
N ASN A 287 -14.44 0.85 18.06
CA ASN A 287 -14.73 2.06 18.81
C ASN A 287 -14.68 1.76 20.32
N VAL A 288 -13.46 1.79 20.88
CA VAL A 288 -13.26 1.68 22.34
C VAL A 288 -12.42 2.87 22.82
N PRO A 289 -13.01 4.07 22.87
CA PRO A 289 -12.30 5.31 23.19
C PRO A 289 -11.82 5.38 24.65
#